data_AF-A0A7J8INC4-F1
#
_entry.id   AF-A0A7J8INC4-F1
#
_cell.length_a   1.000
_cell.length_b   1.000
_cell.length_c   1.000
_cell.angle_alpha   90.00
_cell.angle_beta   90.00
_cell.angle_gamma   90.00
#
_symmetry.space_group_name_H-M   'P 1'
#
loop_
_entity.id
_entity.type
_entity.pdbx_description
1 polymer ?
#
loop_
_entity_poly.entity_id
_entity_poly.type
_entity_poly.pdbx_seq_one_letter_code
_entity_poly.pdbx_strand_id
1 'polypeptide(L)'
;MGSVLYEAPRGGGGGGHRCCSCPGRTVCHSPSLSLALRFNFVAKKLYRRLRQLGGAALLPVCLGDDQHELGPDAAIDPWLHDLWEKVLGLHPVPVGLGVIPPGVPLPSKFALQFLQEAPETCSGVQHGVRTEPQSPPSERQPFLARMVTNRRVTGPSHFQDVRLIEFDITGSGINFAAGDVVLILPQNAASHVQQFCQALGLDPNQCFTLRPREPDVSCPERLPQPCSVRHLVSQYLDIASVPRRSFFELLACLSPHELERDKLLELSSAAGQEELSEYCSRPRRTALEVLCDFPHTAAAIPPDYLLDLIPQIRPRAFSIASSLLAHPSRLQILVAVVQYQTRLKEPRRGLCSSWLASLDPEQGPVQVPLWARSGGLTFPQTPDTPVIMVGPGTGVAPFRAAVQERVAQGRTENFLFFGCRQRDQDFYWEAEWKELEERGCLRLVTAFSRDQVGVRRRPRPGAGPGADSPRPHPAGAEGVRAAPAPGARAAGVGATGPPGRLLLPGRQCQVHAGRCVRGPDVHLPGRRRALRP
;
A
#
# COMPACT_ATOMS: atom_id res chain seq x y z
N MET A 1 4.67 -11.66 -6.67
CA MET A 1 4.68 -13.08 -6.25
C MET A 1 5.97 -13.67 -6.78
N GLY A 2 6.87 -14.20 -5.94
CA GLY A 2 8.20 -14.60 -6.41
C GLY A 2 8.75 -15.83 -5.69
N SER A 3 9.13 -16.84 -6.49
CA SER A 3 9.87 -18.13 -6.37
C SER A 3 11.03 -18.24 -5.37
N VAL A 4 11.68 -19.40 -5.29
CA VAL A 4 12.91 -19.69 -4.54
C VAL A 4 13.85 -20.38 -5.53
N LEU A 5 15.16 -20.05 -5.53
CA LEU A 5 16.15 -20.78 -6.32
C LEU A 5 16.39 -22.17 -5.71
N TYR A 6 16.03 -23.21 -6.47
CA TYR A 6 16.33 -24.60 -6.14
C TYR A 6 17.45 -25.10 -7.03
N GLU A 7 18.41 -25.79 -6.43
CA GLU A 7 19.40 -26.58 -7.17
C GLU A 7 18.72 -27.90 -7.60
N ALA A 8 18.73 -28.21 -8.90
CA ALA A 8 18.26 -29.50 -9.40
C ALA A 8 19.32 -30.58 -9.14
N PRO A 9 18.91 -31.84 -8.84
CA PRO A 9 19.87 -32.90 -8.59
C PRO A 9 20.67 -33.24 -9.86
N ARG A 10 21.99 -33.39 -9.72
CA ARG A 10 22.86 -33.92 -10.79
C ARG A 10 22.53 -35.39 -11.04
N GLY A 11 21.64 -35.65 -11.99
CA GLY A 11 21.39 -36.98 -12.53
C GLY A 11 22.39 -37.32 -13.63
N GLY A 12 23.21 -38.36 -13.42
CA GLY A 12 24.10 -38.92 -14.42
C GLY A 12 23.34 -39.67 -15.53
N GLY A 13 23.81 -39.46 -16.76
CA GLY A 13 23.81 -40.40 -17.90
C GLY A 13 22.52 -41.13 -18.28
N GLY A 14 21.94 -40.78 -19.43
CA GLY A 14 21.11 -41.72 -20.21
C GLY A 14 20.03 -41.08 -21.09
N GLY A 15 20.38 -40.79 -22.34
CA GLY A 15 19.52 -40.86 -23.54
C GLY A 15 18.06 -40.35 -23.52
N GLY A 16 17.87 -39.15 -24.08
CA GLY A 16 16.86 -38.88 -25.12
C GLY A 16 15.39 -38.68 -24.70
N HIS A 17 15.00 -37.42 -24.47
CA HIS A 17 13.84 -36.78 -25.11
C HIS A 17 13.92 -35.26 -24.85
N ARG A 18 13.89 -34.45 -25.92
CA ARG A 18 13.95 -32.99 -25.86
C ARG A 18 12.64 -32.45 -25.28
N CYS A 19 12.72 -31.79 -24.13
CA CYS A 19 11.70 -30.86 -23.67
C CYS A 19 12.42 -29.55 -23.30
N CYS A 20 12.31 -28.54 -24.18
CA CYS A 20 12.83 -27.20 -23.95
C CYS A 20 12.16 -26.61 -22.71
N SER A 21 12.88 -26.59 -21.59
CA SER A 21 12.43 -25.98 -20.33
C SER A 21 13.29 -24.76 -20.06
N CYS A 22 12.70 -23.57 -20.26
CA CYS A 22 13.28 -22.30 -19.84
C CYS A 22 13.38 -22.25 -18.30
N PRO A 23 14.53 -21.86 -17.72
CA PRO A 23 14.66 -21.74 -16.28
C PRO A 23 14.11 -20.39 -15.79
N GLY A 24 12.89 -20.39 -15.24
CA GLY A 24 12.30 -19.24 -14.55
C GLY A 24 12.92 -18.99 -13.18
N ARG A 25 13.24 -17.72 -12.86
CA ARG A 25 13.96 -17.27 -11.66
C ARG A 25 13.06 -16.39 -10.78
N THR A 26 13.00 -16.59 -9.44
CA THR A 26 12.53 -15.56 -8.48
C THR A 26 12.84 -15.93 -6.99
N VAL A 27 12.62 -15.00 -6.02
CA VAL A 27 12.94 -15.08 -4.55
C VAL A 27 11.70 -14.77 -3.64
N CYS A 28 11.54 -15.48 -2.50
CA CYS A 28 10.39 -15.41 -1.57
C CYS A 28 10.71 -14.65 -0.27
N HIS A 29 10.02 -13.53 -0.02
CA HIS A 29 9.88 -12.92 1.30
C HIS A 29 8.41 -12.65 1.60
N SER A 30 8.00 -12.78 2.87
CA SER A 30 6.69 -12.32 3.34
C SER A 30 6.92 -11.39 4.54
N PRO A 31 6.55 -10.10 4.47
CA PRO A 31 6.36 -9.32 5.68
C PRO A 31 5.10 -9.85 6.39
N SER A 32 5.14 -9.95 7.72
CA SER A 32 3.96 -10.27 8.52
C SER A 32 4.11 -9.79 9.95
N LEU A 33 2.98 -9.56 10.62
CA LEU A 33 2.91 -9.19 12.03
C LEU A 33 2.96 -10.44 12.91
N SER A 34 3.84 -10.49 13.91
CA SER A 34 3.92 -11.61 14.87
C SER A 34 2.64 -11.81 15.70
N LEU A 35 1.83 -10.77 15.91
CA LEU A 35 0.50 -10.86 16.53
C LEU A 35 -0.59 -11.47 15.63
N ALA A 36 -0.34 -11.64 14.33
CA ALA A 36 -1.31 -12.30 13.46
C ALA A 36 -1.40 -13.79 13.84
N LEU A 37 -2.63 -14.33 13.91
CA LEU A 37 -2.92 -15.72 14.27
C LEU A 37 -2.12 -16.76 13.45
N ARG A 38 -1.56 -16.35 12.31
CA ARG A 38 -0.67 -17.17 11.47
C ARG A 38 0.56 -16.37 10.97
N PHE A 39 1.49 -16.05 11.86
CA PHE A 39 2.78 -15.39 11.53
C PHE A 39 3.54 -16.10 10.39
N ASN A 40 3.87 -15.36 9.33
CA ASN A 40 4.60 -15.81 8.15
C ASN A 40 4.04 -17.10 7.49
N PHE A 41 2.73 -17.31 7.57
CA PHE A 41 2.09 -18.55 7.11
C PHE A 41 2.38 -18.90 5.64
N VAL A 42 2.31 -17.90 4.77
CA VAL A 42 2.50 -18.09 3.32
C VAL A 42 3.93 -18.57 3.04
N ALA A 43 4.93 -17.87 3.58
CA ALA A 43 6.34 -18.26 3.43
C ALA A 43 6.61 -19.67 3.98
N LYS A 44 6.10 -19.96 5.19
CA LYS A 44 6.25 -21.29 5.81
C LYS A 44 5.54 -22.40 5.03
N LYS A 45 4.38 -22.13 4.44
CA LYS A 45 3.62 -23.10 3.63
C LYS A 45 4.35 -23.37 2.31
N LEU A 46 4.83 -22.32 1.65
CA LEU A 46 5.57 -22.43 0.39
C LEU A 46 6.89 -23.18 0.58
N TYR A 47 7.69 -22.81 1.58
CA TYR A 47 8.94 -23.51 1.93
C TYR A 47 8.72 -25.01 2.16
N ARG A 48 7.71 -25.38 2.97
CA ARG A 48 7.35 -26.79 3.21
C ARG A 48 6.92 -27.49 1.92
N ARG A 49 6.10 -26.84 1.08
CA ARG A 49 5.60 -27.43 -0.15
C ARG A 49 6.73 -27.70 -1.14
N LEU A 50 7.67 -26.78 -1.29
CA LEU A 50 8.79 -26.95 -2.19
C LEU A 50 9.75 -28.05 -1.73
N ARG A 51 10.01 -28.16 -0.41
CA ARG A 51 10.77 -29.30 0.14
C ARG A 51 10.08 -30.64 -0.09
N GLN A 52 8.76 -30.71 0.03
CA GLN A 52 7.99 -31.92 -0.29
C GLN A 52 8.08 -32.32 -1.76
N LEU A 53 8.24 -31.35 -2.66
CA LEU A 53 8.43 -31.58 -4.10
C LEU A 53 9.90 -31.92 -4.47
N GLY A 54 10.78 -32.11 -3.48
CA GLY A 54 12.18 -32.46 -3.69
C GLY A 54 13.14 -31.27 -3.79
N GLY A 55 12.67 -30.04 -3.58
CA GLY A 55 13.53 -28.86 -3.62
C GLY A 55 14.50 -28.78 -2.44
N ALA A 56 15.79 -28.57 -2.73
CA ALA A 56 16.83 -28.21 -1.76
C ALA A 56 16.96 -26.68 -1.57
N ALA A 57 16.73 -26.19 -0.34
CA ALA A 57 16.82 -24.77 -0.05
C ALA A 57 18.29 -24.32 0.08
N LEU A 58 18.67 -23.25 -0.64
CA LEU A 58 20.01 -22.65 -0.51
C LEU A 58 20.24 -22.07 0.89
N LEU A 59 19.24 -21.41 1.46
CA LEU A 59 19.29 -20.87 2.82
C LEU A 59 18.06 -21.28 3.63
N PRO A 60 18.12 -21.19 4.97
CA PRO A 60 16.93 -21.23 5.82
C PRO A 60 15.92 -20.14 5.41
N VAL A 61 14.65 -20.38 5.72
CA VAL A 61 13.58 -19.40 5.42
C VAL A 61 13.77 -18.13 6.25
N CYS A 62 13.80 -16.97 5.59
CA CYS A 62 13.77 -15.67 6.25
C CYS A 62 12.35 -15.35 6.73
N LEU A 63 12.20 -14.99 8.00
CA LEU A 63 10.92 -14.62 8.61
C LEU A 63 10.99 -13.15 9.03
N GLY A 64 10.65 -12.24 8.12
CA GLY A 64 10.56 -10.82 8.44
C GLY A 64 9.43 -10.55 9.44
N ASP A 65 9.70 -9.73 10.45
CA ASP A 65 8.72 -9.29 11.44
C ASP A 65 8.57 -7.77 11.38
N ASP A 66 7.37 -7.32 11.00
CA ASP A 66 7.05 -5.89 10.98
C ASP A 66 7.02 -5.25 12.37
N GLN A 67 7.05 -6.05 13.45
CA GLN A 67 7.08 -5.58 14.84
C GLN A 67 8.48 -5.50 15.45
N HIS A 68 9.51 -5.99 14.76
CA HIS A 68 10.88 -5.87 15.24
C HIS A 68 11.28 -4.37 15.33
N GLU A 69 12.15 -4.00 16.27
CA GLU A 69 12.54 -2.59 16.49
C GLU A 69 13.14 -1.94 15.24
N LEU A 70 13.91 -2.73 14.47
CA LEU A 70 14.49 -2.34 13.18
C LEU A 70 13.62 -2.75 11.97
N GLY A 71 12.35 -3.12 12.21
CA GLY A 71 11.43 -3.59 11.18
C GLY A 71 11.81 -4.95 10.58
N PRO A 72 11.17 -5.34 9.45
CA PRO A 72 11.42 -6.64 8.82
C PRO A 72 12.84 -6.74 8.24
N ASP A 73 13.49 -5.59 7.98
CA ASP A 73 14.81 -5.50 7.36
C ASP A 73 15.92 -6.04 8.26
N ALA A 74 15.74 -6.06 9.59
CA ALA A 74 16.69 -6.71 10.49
C ALA A 74 16.91 -8.19 10.17
N ALA A 75 15.88 -8.88 9.69
CA ALA A 75 16.00 -10.26 9.22
C ALA A 75 16.40 -10.34 7.75
N ILE A 76 15.91 -9.40 6.92
CA ILE A 76 16.08 -9.46 5.46
C ILE A 76 17.49 -9.06 5.03
N ASP A 77 18.09 -8.02 5.60
CA ASP A 77 19.39 -7.51 5.15
C ASP A 77 20.52 -8.55 5.32
N PRO A 78 20.71 -9.18 6.50
CA PRO A 78 21.72 -10.23 6.66
C PRO A 78 21.41 -11.44 5.76
N TRP A 79 20.13 -11.79 5.63
CA TRP A 79 19.72 -12.92 4.80
C TRP A 79 19.99 -12.68 3.31
N LEU A 80 19.79 -11.45 2.81
CA LEU A 80 20.11 -11.06 1.44
C LEU A 80 21.61 -11.10 1.20
N HIS A 81 22.43 -10.65 2.16
CA HIS A 81 23.87 -10.77 2.09
C HIS A 81 24.30 -12.24 1.95
N ASP A 82 23.84 -13.11 2.86
CA ASP A 82 24.14 -14.55 2.84
C ASP A 82 23.65 -15.20 1.54
N LEU A 83 22.51 -14.75 1.01
CA LEU A 83 21.95 -15.26 -0.23
C LEU A 83 22.90 -14.96 -1.39
N TRP A 84 23.34 -13.71 -1.51
CA TRP A 84 24.21 -13.30 -2.60
C TRP A 84 25.59 -13.91 -2.49
N GLU A 85 26.15 -14.04 -1.29
CA GLU A 85 27.41 -14.77 -1.07
C GLU A 85 27.31 -16.21 -1.58
N LYS A 86 26.22 -16.92 -1.23
CA LYS A 86 26.00 -18.30 -1.65
C LYS A 86 25.72 -18.43 -3.14
N VAL A 87 24.93 -17.52 -3.72
CA VAL A 87 24.62 -17.51 -5.16
C VAL A 87 25.88 -17.24 -5.97
N LEU A 88 26.70 -16.26 -5.59
CA LEU A 88 27.95 -15.93 -6.29
C LEU A 88 29.00 -17.03 -6.13
N GLY A 89 28.99 -17.76 -5.01
CA GLY A 89 29.83 -18.96 -4.83
C GLY A 89 29.46 -20.10 -5.78
N LEU A 90 28.16 -20.32 -6.03
CA LEU A 90 27.67 -21.36 -6.94
C LEU A 90 27.72 -20.93 -8.42
N HIS A 91 27.50 -19.64 -8.67
CA HIS A 91 27.41 -19.04 -9.99
C HIS A 91 28.26 -17.75 -10.01
N PRO A 92 29.58 -17.88 -10.20
CA PRO A 92 30.47 -16.72 -10.23
C PRO A 92 30.13 -15.81 -11.41
N VAL A 93 30.47 -14.53 -11.26
CA VAL A 93 30.23 -13.52 -12.31
C VAL A 93 31.00 -13.91 -13.58
N PRO A 94 30.35 -13.88 -14.77
CA PRO A 94 31.02 -14.20 -16.03
C PRO A 94 32.25 -13.33 -16.28
N VAL A 95 33.26 -13.91 -16.93
CA VAL A 95 34.50 -13.21 -17.27
C VAL A 95 34.20 -11.98 -18.12
N GLY A 96 34.69 -10.81 -17.69
CA GLY A 96 34.47 -9.53 -18.38
C GLY A 96 33.31 -8.69 -17.84
N LEU A 97 32.52 -9.22 -16.90
CA LEU A 97 31.50 -8.46 -16.17
C LEU A 97 31.94 -8.23 -14.72
N GLY A 98 31.77 -7.01 -14.23
CA GLY A 98 32.03 -6.64 -12.83
C GLY A 98 30.74 -6.53 -12.02
N VAL A 99 30.86 -6.60 -10.69
CA VAL A 99 29.75 -6.26 -9.78
C VAL A 99 29.53 -4.75 -9.82
N ILE A 100 28.28 -4.32 -9.95
CA ILE A 100 27.90 -2.91 -9.95
C ILE A 100 28.22 -2.32 -8.55
N PRO A 101 28.97 -1.21 -8.44
CA PRO A 101 29.29 -0.61 -7.15
C PRO A 101 28.04 -0.14 -6.39
N PRO A 102 28.06 -0.17 -5.04
CA PRO A 102 27.03 0.49 -4.24
C PRO A 102 26.92 1.97 -4.58
N GLY A 103 25.70 2.52 -4.58
CA GLY A 103 25.45 3.93 -4.90
C GLY A 103 25.35 4.23 -6.40
N VAL A 104 25.56 3.25 -7.29
CA VAL A 104 25.30 3.40 -8.72
C VAL A 104 23.83 2.99 -8.99
N PRO A 105 23.00 3.89 -9.55
CA PRO A 105 21.62 3.53 -9.87
C PRO A 105 21.62 2.48 -10.99
N LEU A 106 20.83 1.42 -10.79
CA LEU A 106 20.56 0.45 -11.85
C LEU A 106 19.80 1.16 -12.98
N PRO A 107 19.97 0.74 -14.25
CA PRO A 107 19.18 1.29 -15.35
C PRO A 107 17.68 1.24 -15.04
N SER A 108 16.98 2.33 -15.33
CA SER A 108 15.52 2.40 -15.19
C SER A 108 14.82 1.30 -15.99
N LYS A 109 13.60 0.92 -15.61
CA LYS A 109 12.83 -0.06 -16.39
C LYS A 109 12.35 0.49 -17.72
N PHE A 110 12.10 1.79 -17.76
CA PHE A 110 11.55 2.49 -18.92
C PHE A 110 12.39 3.71 -19.27
N ALA A 111 12.49 4.00 -20.56
CA ALA A 111 12.98 5.28 -21.07
C ALA A 111 11.78 6.17 -21.41
N LEU A 112 11.73 7.37 -20.84
CA LEU A 112 10.77 8.41 -21.20
C LEU A 112 11.35 9.24 -22.33
N GLN A 113 10.67 9.22 -23.48
CA GLN A 113 11.04 10.04 -24.62
C GLN A 113 10.02 11.17 -24.79
N PHE A 114 10.42 12.38 -24.41
CA PHE A 114 9.60 13.56 -24.63
C PHE A 114 9.44 13.87 -26.11
N LEU A 115 8.23 14.27 -26.48
CA LEU A 115 7.89 14.68 -27.83
C LEU A 115 8.13 16.19 -27.97
N GLN A 116 8.65 16.61 -29.13
CA GLN A 116 8.89 18.03 -29.43
C GLN A 116 7.58 18.80 -29.72
N GLU A 117 6.60 18.12 -30.31
CA GLU A 117 5.27 18.66 -30.56
C GLU A 117 4.24 17.85 -29.75
N ALA A 118 3.32 18.54 -29.08
CA ALA A 118 2.24 17.89 -28.36
C ALA A 118 1.18 17.41 -29.36
N PRO A 119 0.98 16.09 -29.54
CA PRO A 119 -0.11 15.61 -30.38
C PRO A 119 -1.45 16.05 -29.77
N GLU A 120 -2.41 16.42 -30.63
CA GLU A 120 -3.77 16.87 -30.22
C GLU A 120 -4.49 15.83 -29.33
N THR A 121 -4.06 14.57 -29.38
CA THR A 121 -4.60 13.43 -28.63
C THR A 121 -4.06 13.30 -27.20
N CYS A 122 -3.10 14.12 -26.76
CA CYS A 122 -2.63 14.12 -25.37
C CYS A 122 -3.64 14.72 -24.38
N SER A 123 -4.55 15.57 -24.86
CA SER A 123 -5.59 16.22 -24.09
C SER A 123 -6.88 15.39 -24.12
N GLY A 124 -6.98 14.45 -23.17
CA GLY A 124 -8.26 13.85 -22.82
C GLY A 124 -8.36 12.37 -23.19
N VAL A 125 -8.66 11.58 -22.16
CA VAL A 125 -9.38 10.31 -22.19
C VAL A 125 -9.83 9.96 -23.61
N GLN A 126 -9.22 8.96 -24.24
CA GLN A 126 -9.68 8.43 -25.53
C GLN A 126 -11.19 8.24 -25.47
N HIS A 127 -11.94 9.21 -26.00
CA HIS A 127 -13.36 9.13 -26.30
C HIS A 127 -13.47 8.34 -27.60
N GLY A 128 -13.05 7.08 -27.54
CA GLY A 128 -13.66 6.08 -28.38
C GLY A 128 -15.01 5.79 -27.78
N VAL A 129 -16.07 6.40 -28.32
CA VAL A 129 -17.41 5.83 -28.25
C VAL A 129 -17.30 4.44 -28.85
N ARG A 130 -16.97 3.45 -28.02
CA ARG A 130 -17.18 2.04 -28.36
C ARG A 130 -18.65 1.79 -28.15
N THR A 131 -19.37 1.72 -29.27
CA THR A 131 -20.66 1.06 -29.39
C THR A 131 -20.54 -0.33 -28.75
N GLU A 132 -21.29 -0.55 -27.67
CA GLU A 132 -21.40 -1.78 -26.86
C GLU A 132 -20.13 -2.23 -26.09
N PRO A 133 -20.18 -2.30 -24.73
CA PRO A 133 -19.11 -2.93 -23.96
C PRO A 133 -19.09 -4.45 -24.21
N GLN A 134 -18.10 -4.94 -24.95
CA GLN A 134 -17.90 -6.39 -25.21
C GLN A 134 -17.58 -7.21 -23.94
N SER A 135 -17.26 -6.56 -22.82
CA SER A 135 -16.94 -7.19 -21.54
C SER A 135 -17.25 -6.26 -20.37
N PRO A 136 -17.58 -6.79 -19.17
CA PRO A 136 -17.82 -5.96 -18.00
C PRO A 136 -16.58 -5.13 -17.63
N PRO A 137 -16.76 -3.95 -17.01
CA PRO A 137 -15.68 -3.08 -16.61
C PRO A 137 -14.67 -3.79 -15.70
N SER A 138 -13.40 -3.45 -15.84
CA SER A 138 -12.30 -4.10 -15.12
C SER A 138 -11.22 -3.10 -14.72
N GLU A 139 -10.19 -3.57 -14.00
CA GLU A 139 -9.04 -2.72 -13.66
C GLU A 139 -8.32 -2.16 -14.89
N ARG A 140 -8.32 -2.91 -16.01
CA ARG A 140 -7.72 -2.50 -17.28
C ARG A 140 -8.55 -1.43 -18.00
N GLN A 141 -9.86 -1.57 -17.92
CA GLN A 141 -10.81 -0.67 -18.57
C GLN A 141 -11.93 -0.33 -17.56
N PRO A 142 -11.69 0.64 -16.67
CA PRO A 142 -12.69 1.06 -15.70
C PRO A 142 -13.83 1.79 -16.41
N PHE A 143 -15.03 1.70 -15.84
CA PHE A 143 -16.17 2.45 -16.31
C PHE A 143 -16.18 3.85 -15.70
N LEU A 144 -16.34 4.87 -16.53
CA LEU A 144 -16.42 6.27 -16.09
C LEU A 144 -17.85 6.58 -15.64
N ALA A 145 -18.16 6.20 -14.40
CA ALA A 145 -19.50 6.37 -13.84
C ALA A 145 -19.79 7.83 -13.52
N ARG A 146 -20.97 8.33 -13.91
CA ARG A 146 -21.40 9.68 -13.54
C ARG A 146 -21.75 9.71 -12.06
N MET A 147 -21.14 10.61 -11.30
CA MET A 147 -21.54 10.88 -9.91
C MET A 147 -22.86 11.66 -9.94
N VAL A 148 -23.89 11.09 -9.32
CA VAL A 148 -25.25 11.67 -9.28
C VAL A 148 -25.42 12.52 -8.04
N THR A 149 -25.02 11.99 -6.89
CA THR A 149 -25.10 12.69 -5.60
C THR A 149 -23.84 12.47 -4.78
N ASN A 150 -23.47 13.47 -3.99
CA ASN A 150 -22.38 13.41 -3.01
C ASN A 150 -22.81 14.17 -1.76
N ARG A 151 -23.47 13.47 -0.83
CA ARG A 151 -24.11 14.12 0.32
C ARG A 151 -23.48 13.68 1.63
N ARG A 152 -23.11 14.65 2.48
CA ARG A 152 -22.75 14.39 3.87
C ARG A 152 -23.97 13.86 4.64
N VAL A 153 -23.82 12.70 5.28
CA VAL A 153 -24.88 12.03 6.07
C VAL A 153 -24.69 12.16 7.57
N THR A 154 -23.52 12.61 8.03
CA THR A 154 -23.32 13.02 9.42
C THR A 154 -23.74 14.46 9.65
N GLY A 155 -24.11 14.82 10.87
CA GLY A 155 -24.38 16.20 11.25
C GLY A 155 -23.20 17.14 10.97
N PRO A 156 -23.42 18.44 10.65
CA PRO A 156 -22.36 19.36 10.26
C PRO A 156 -21.25 19.52 11.32
N SER A 157 -21.61 19.47 12.60
CA SER A 157 -20.72 19.58 13.75
C SER A 157 -20.04 18.26 14.14
N HIS A 158 -20.43 17.14 13.52
CA HIS A 158 -19.79 15.85 13.79
C HIS A 158 -18.33 15.87 13.31
N PHE A 159 -17.41 15.36 14.13
CA PHE A 159 -15.96 15.42 13.86
C PHE A 159 -15.53 14.66 12.59
N GLN A 160 -16.27 13.62 12.21
CA GLN A 160 -16.01 12.82 11.01
C GLN A 160 -17.05 13.15 9.95
N ASP A 161 -16.58 13.53 8.77
CA ASP A 161 -17.40 13.67 7.57
C ASP A 161 -17.61 12.29 6.94
N VAL A 162 -18.85 11.81 6.94
CA VAL A 162 -19.24 10.59 6.21
C VAL A 162 -20.23 10.97 5.13
N ARG A 163 -20.00 10.47 3.92
CA ARG A 163 -20.79 10.80 2.73
C ARG A 163 -21.42 9.58 2.12
N LEU A 164 -22.67 9.75 1.69
CA LEU A 164 -23.35 8.85 0.78
C LEU A 164 -23.14 9.38 -0.63
N ILE A 165 -22.51 8.56 -1.47
CA ILE A 165 -22.22 8.89 -2.87
C ILE A 165 -22.96 7.92 -3.76
N GLU A 166 -23.64 8.44 -4.77
CA GLU A 166 -24.37 7.65 -5.76
C GLU A 166 -23.75 7.82 -7.15
N PHE A 167 -23.63 6.70 -7.86
CA PHE A 167 -23.14 6.63 -9.23
C PHE A 167 -24.19 6.07 -10.18
N ASP A 168 -24.26 6.67 -11.38
CA ASP A 168 -24.98 6.14 -12.53
C ASP A 168 -24.13 5.08 -13.23
N ILE A 169 -24.65 3.86 -13.31
CA ILE A 169 -24.00 2.74 -13.98
C ILE A 169 -24.80 2.24 -15.20
N THR A 170 -25.71 3.07 -15.72
CA THR A 170 -26.50 2.75 -16.92
C THR A 170 -25.59 2.45 -18.10
N GLY A 171 -25.87 1.37 -18.84
CA GLY A 171 -25.09 0.98 -20.02
C GLY A 171 -23.68 0.44 -19.72
N SER A 172 -23.30 0.30 -18.45
CA SER A 172 -21.97 -0.17 -18.06
C SER A 172 -21.79 -1.69 -18.15
N GLY A 173 -22.89 -2.46 -18.11
CA GLY A 173 -22.84 -3.91 -17.91
C GLY A 173 -22.38 -4.35 -16.52
N ILE A 174 -22.23 -3.42 -15.56
CA ILE A 174 -21.90 -3.74 -14.18
C ILE A 174 -23.09 -4.45 -13.53
N ASN A 175 -22.82 -5.66 -13.03
CA ASN A 175 -23.74 -6.41 -12.19
C ASN A 175 -23.07 -6.67 -10.84
N PHE A 176 -23.83 -6.57 -9.74
CA PHE A 176 -23.34 -6.82 -8.38
C PHE A 176 -24.47 -7.32 -7.49
N ALA A 177 -24.10 -8.06 -6.45
CA ALA A 177 -25.00 -8.53 -5.41
C ALA A 177 -24.62 -7.95 -4.03
N ALA A 178 -25.51 -8.10 -3.06
CA ALA A 178 -25.21 -7.77 -1.68
C ALA A 178 -23.92 -8.45 -1.19
N GLY A 179 -23.02 -7.63 -0.62
CA GLY A 179 -21.70 -8.09 -0.15
C GLY A 179 -20.55 -7.77 -1.12
N ASP A 180 -20.85 -7.43 -2.36
CA ASP A 180 -19.86 -7.02 -3.36
C ASP A 180 -19.22 -5.67 -3.05
N VAL A 181 -18.08 -5.43 -3.70
CA VAL A 181 -17.29 -4.22 -3.55
C VAL A 181 -17.13 -3.51 -4.88
N VAL A 182 -17.14 -2.17 -4.83
CA VAL A 182 -16.73 -1.33 -5.94
C VAL A 182 -15.29 -0.89 -5.73
N LEU A 183 -14.49 -0.98 -6.78
CA LEU A 183 -13.12 -0.47 -6.84
C LEU A 183 -13.16 0.87 -7.57
N ILE A 184 -12.64 1.91 -6.91
CA ILE A 184 -12.58 3.28 -7.45
C ILE A 184 -11.12 3.68 -7.64
N LEU A 185 -10.78 4.21 -8.81
CA LEU A 185 -9.44 4.74 -9.09
C LEU A 185 -9.41 6.25 -8.82
N PRO A 186 -8.70 6.71 -7.77
CA PRO A 186 -8.65 8.13 -7.42
C PRO A 186 -7.63 8.92 -8.24
N GLN A 187 -7.66 10.24 -8.09
CA GLN A 187 -6.69 11.15 -8.71
C GLN A 187 -6.03 12.05 -7.66
N ASN A 188 -4.80 12.47 -7.92
CA ASN A 188 -4.13 13.49 -7.11
C ASN A 188 -4.76 14.87 -7.31
N ALA A 189 -4.72 15.70 -6.26
CA ALA A 189 -5.16 17.08 -6.34
C ALA A 189 -4.31 17.88 -7.33
N ALA A 190 -4.93 18.80 -8.08
CA ALA A 190 -4.24 19.61 -9.07
C ALA A 190 -3.07 20.42 -8.47
N SER A 191 -3.21 20.91 -7.24
CA SER A 191 -2.14 21.59 -6.50
C SER A 191 -0.93 20.70 -6.24
N HIS A 192 -1.14 19.44 -5.84
CA HIS A 192 -0.05 18.48 -5.62
C HIS A 192 0.63 18.08 -6.93
N VAL A 193 -0.13 17.94 -8.02
CA VAL A 193 0.43 17.70 -9.37
C VAL A 193 1.35 18.86 -9.77
N GLN A 194 0.92 20.10 -9.57
CA GLN A 194 1.72 21.27 -9.87
C GLN A 194 2.99 21.35 -9.01
N GLN A 195 2.87 21.10 -7.70
CA GLN A 195 4.03 21.07 -6.79
C GLN A 195 5.03 19.98 -7.18
N PHE A 196 4.55 18.80 -7.57
CA PHE A 196 5.41 17.70 -8.04
C PHE A 196 6.17 18.10 -9.30
N CYS A 197 5.46 18.62 -10.31
CA CYS A 197 6.09 19.08 -11.55
C CYS A 197 7.13 20.18 -11.28
N GLN A 198 6.82 21.12 -10.38
CA GLN A 198 7.74 22.19 -10.00
C GLN A 198 9.01 21.65 -9.31
N ALA A 199 8.88 20.70 -8.39
CA ALA A 199 10.01 20.13 -7.67
C ALA A 199 11.00 19.38 -8.59
N LEU A 200 10.50 18.76 -9.66
CA LEU A 200 11.32 18.01 -10.63
C LEU A 200 11.66 18.81 -11.89
N GLY A 201 11.19 20.07 -12.02
CA GLY A 201 11.41 20.88 -13.21
C GLY A 201 10.71 20.35 -14.48
N LEU A 202 9.58 19.66 -14.34
CA LEU A 202 8.82 19.06 -15.44
C LEU A 202 7.71 20.00 -15.92
N ASP A 203 7.51 20.11 -17.24
CA ASP A 203 6.34 20.76 -17.80
C ASP A 203 5.12 19.80 -17.75
N PRO A 204 4.04 20.13 -17.03
CA PRO A 204 2.85 19.28 -16.94
C PRO A 204 2.18 19.02 -18.31
N ASN A 205 2.35 19.91 -19.29
CA ASN A 205 1.71 19.78 -20.60
C ASN A 205 2.59 19.02 -21.61
N GLN A 206 3.86 18.76 -21.29
CA GLN A 206 4.75 18.02 -22.15
C GLN A 206 4.30 16.56 -22.31
N CYS A 207 4.32 16.07 -23.54
CA CYS A 207 3.98 14.68 -23.86
C CYS A 207 5.23 13.83 -23.97
N PHE A 208 5.10 12.55 -23.63
CA PHE A 208 6.15 11.54 -23.76
C PHE A 208 5.60 10.20 -24.26
N THR A 209 6.51 9.36 -24.73
CA THR A 209 6.28 7.93 -24.95
C THR A 209 7.20 7.10 -24.06
N LEU A 210 6.71 5.94 -23.62
CA LEU A 210 7.48 4.97 -22.85
C LEU A 210 8.07 3.91 -23.78
N ARG A 211 9.38 3.68 -23.63
CA ARG A 211 10.04 2.51 -24.23
C ARG A 211 10.58 1.60 -23.13
N PRO A 212 10.19 0.32 -23.09
CA PRO A 212 10.82 -0.64 -22.20
C PRO A 212 12.29 -0.79 -22.55
N ARG A 213 13.15 -0.89 -21.53
CA ARG A 213 14.59 -1.17 -21.75
C ARG A 213 14.89 -2.66 -21.87
N GLU A 214 13.99 -3.51 -21.42
CA GLU A 214 14.09 -4.96 -21.48
C GLU A 214 13.07 -5.55 -22.47
N PRO A 215 13.46 -6.56 -23.28
CA PRO A 215 12.62 -7.10 -24.37
C PRO A 215 11.33 -7.77 -23.89
N ASP A 216 11.31 -8.33 -22.68
CA ASP A 216 10.16 -9.07 -22.12
C ASP A 216 9.26 -8.19 -21.22
N VAL A 217 9.57 -6.89 -21.09
CA VAL A 217 8.80 -5.95 -20.28
C VAL A 217 7.88 -5.14 -21.18
N SER A 218 6.56 -5.26 -20.98
CA SER A 218 5.60 -4.40 -21.66
C SER A 218 5.43 -3.06 -20.95
N CYS A 219 5.09 -2.01 -21.70
CA CYS A 219 4.65 -0.75 -21.11
C CYS A 219 3.42 -0.95 -20.22
N PRO A 220 3.22 -0.14 -19.17
CA PRO A 220 2.02 -0.23 -18.35
C PRO A 220 0.75 0.03 -19.17
N GLU A 221 -0.15 -0.95 -19.22
CA GLU A 221 -1.36 -0.91 -20.06
C GLU A 221 -2.29 0.29 -19.76
N ARG A 222 -2.30 0.78 -18.52
CA ARG A 222 -3.15 1.91 -18.10
C ARG A 222 -2.57 3.29 -18.44
N LEU A 223 -1.32 3.36 -18.92
CA LEU A 223 -0.74 4.62 -19.37
C LEU A 223 -0.97 4.75 -20.88
N PRO A 224 -1.74 5.77 -21.34
CA PRO A 224 -1.91 6.02 -22.76
C PRO A 224 -0.55 6.30 -23.41
N GLN A 225 -0.40 5.99 -24.69
CA GLN A 225 0.80 6.29 -25.46
C GLN A 225 0.35 7.03 -26.72
N PRO A 226 0.67 8.33 -26.89
CA PRO A 226 1.45 9.21 -26.00
C PRO A 226 0.73 9.59 -24.69
N CYS A 227 1.49 10.00 -23.67
CA CYS A 227 0.99 10.45 -22.37
C CYS A 227 1.51 11.84 -22.03
N SER A 228 0.69 12.70 -21.41
CA SER A 228 1.19 13.95 -20.80
C SER A 228 1.76 13.71 -19.39
N VAL A 229 2.70 14.54 -18.97
CA VAL A 229 3.22 14.53 -17.58
C VAL A 229 2.09 14.74 -16.58
N ARG A 230 1.15 15.65 -16.87
CA ARG A 230 -0.04 15.87 -16.04
C ARG A 230 -0.84 14.59 -15.85
N HIS A 231 -1.11 13.82 -16.91
CA HIS A 231 -1.84 12.56 -16.81
C HIS A 231 -1.09 11.52 -15.96
N LEU A 232 0.21 11.35 -16.20
CA LEU A 232 1.08 10.46 -15.41
C LEU A 232 0.98 10.76 -13.91
N VAL A 233 1.18 12.03 -13.54
CA VAL A 233 1.24 12.44 -12.13
C VAL A 233 -0.16 12.47 -11.50
N SER A 234 -1.19 12.87 -12.23
CA SER A 234 -2.56 12.96 -11.67
C SER A 234 -3.24 11.62 -11.49
N GLN A 235 -3.07 10.67 -12.42
CA GLN A 235 -3.87 9.45 -12.48
C GLN A 235 -3.08 8.15 -12.27
N TYR A 236 -1.75 8.18 -12.39
CA TYR A 236 -0.94 6.97 -12.32
C TYR A 236 0.02 6.92 -11.13
N LEU A 237 0.71 8.02 -10.78
CA LEU A 237 1.71 8.03 -9.70
C LEU A 237 1.11 8.37 -8.33
N ASP A 238 1.35 7.54 -7.32
CA ASP A 238 0.89 7.77 -5.94
C ASP A 238 1.88 8.66 -5.17
N ILE A 239 1.89 9.95 -5.51
CA ILE A 239 2.75 10.95 -4.87
C ILE A 239 2.33 11.25 -3.41
N ALA A 240 1.14 10.80 -3.00
CA ALA A 240 0.64 10.89 -1.63
C ALA A 240 0.99 9.66 -0.77
N SER A 241 1.63 8.64 -1.36
CA SER A 241 2.08 7.46 -0.62
C SER A 241 3.21 7.81 0.35
N VAL A 242 3.30 7.04 1.44
CA VAL A 242 4.44 7.12 2.38
C VAL A 242 5.59 6.33 1.77
N PRO A 243 6.73 6.97 1.44
CA PRO A 243 7.88 6.31 0.84
C PRO A 243 8.44 5.18 1.70
N ARG A 244 8.93 4.13 1.05
CA ARG A 244 9.66 3.03 1.69
C ARG A 244 11.15 3.31 1.67
N ARG A 245 11.92 2.55 2.45
CA ARG A 245 13.40 2.57 2.44
C ARG A 245 14.01 2.62 1.02
N SER A 246 13.53 1.76 0.11
CA SER A 246 14.03 1.69 -1.28
C SER A 246 13.88 3.01 -2.07
N PHE A 247 12.93 3.87 -1.70
CA PHE A 247 12.79 5.20 -2.29
C PHE A 247 13.98 6.08 -1.91
N PHE A 248 14.37 6.08 -0.63
CA PHE A 248 15.51 6.84 -0.14
C PHE A 248 16.84 6.30 -0.68
N GLU A 249 16.97 4.98 -0.82
CA GLU A 249 18.14 4.35 -1.47
C GLU A 249 18.31 4.85 -2.91
N LEU A 250 17.23 4.85 -3.69
CA LEU A 250 17.30 5.32 -5.08
C LEU A 250 17.57 6.82 -5.16
N LEU A 251 16.95 7.64 -4.30
CA LEU A 251 17.25 9.07 -4.24
C LEU A 251 18.71 9.34 -3.88
N ALA A 252 19.30 8.58 -2.95
CA ALA A 252 20.71 8.72 -2.61
C ALA A 252 21.62 8.47 -3.82
N CYS A 253 21.33 7.44 -4.63
CA CYS A 253 22.06 7.14 -5.86
C CYS A 253 21.93 8.24 -6.93
N LEU A 254 20.81 8.96 -6.95
CA LEU A 254 20.51 10.02 -7.93
C LEU A 254 20.94 11.42 -7.45
N SER A 255 21.29 11.57 -6.17
CA SER A 255 21.55 12.87 -5.57
C SER A 255 22.91 13.44 -6.01
N PRO A 256 22.94 14.63 -6.64
CA PRO A 256 24.19 15.32 -6.96
C PRO A 256 24.74 16.13 -5.77
N HIS A 257 23.94 16.31 -4.71
CA HIS A 257 24.26 17.19 -3.59
C HIS A 257 24.70 16.36 -2.37
N GLU A 258 25.94 16.56 -1.93
CA GLU A 258 26.59 15.72 -0.91
C GLU A 258 25.79 15.60 0.40
N LEU A 259 25.33 16.72 0.97
CA LEU A 259 24.58 16.70 2.24
C LEU A 259 23.21 16.02 2.11
N GLU A 260 22.56 16.18 0.95
CA GLU A 260 21.26 15.52 0.72
C GLU A 260 21.47 14.02 0.54
N ARG A 261 22.48 13.64 -0.25
CA ARG A 261 22.89 12.24 -0.43
C ARG A 261 23.21 11.57 0.90
N ASP A 262 24.02 12.19 1.75
CA ASP A 262 24.41 11.61 3.04
C ASP A 262 23.21 11.40 3.95
N LYS A 263 22.26 12.36 3.97
CA LYS A 263 21.01 12.20 4.73
C LYS A 263 20.12 11.11 4.15
N LEU A 264 20.04 10.99 2.83
CA LEU A 264 19.28 9.92 2.16
C LEU A 264 19.90 8.53 2.41
N LEU A 265 21.24 8.45 2.48
CA LEU A 265 21.97 7.24 2.86
C LEU A 265 21.71 6.86 4.32
N GLU A 266 21.68 7.84 5.22
CA GLU A 266 21.31 7.61 6.62
C GLU A 266 19.90 7.02 6.72
N LEU A 267 18.90 7.69 6.10
CA LEU A 267 17.49 7.28 6.07
C LEU A 267 17.25 5.92 5.40
N SER A 268 18.19 5.45 4.59
CA SER A 268 18.12 4.14 3.93
C SER A 268 18.95 3.05 4.60
N SER A 269 19.69 3.37 5.65
CA SER A 269 20.52 2.38 6.35
C SER A 269 19.74 1.58 7.39
N ALA A 270 20.27 0.42 7.79
CA ALA A 270 19.73 -0.35 8.91
C ALA A 270 19.85 0.41 10.24
N ALA A 271 20.91 1.21 10.42
CA ALA A 271 21.11 2.02 11.63
C ALA A 271 20.15 3.23 11.69
N GLY A 272 19.77 3.78 10.55
CA GLY A 272 18.87 4.93 10.43
C GLY A 272 17.38 4.58 10.37
N GLN A 273 16.97 3.37 10.75
CA GLN A 273 15.55 2.97 10.74
C GLN A 273 14.68 3.81 11.67
N GLU A 274 15.19 4.16 12.86
CA GLU A 274 14.44 5.04 13.78
C GLU A 274 14.33 6.45 13.20
N GLU A 275 15.41 6.99 12.62
CA GLU A 275 15.39 8.29 11.93
C GLU A 275 14.39 8.28 10.76
N LEU A 276 14.37 7.22 9.93
CA LEU A 276 13.37 7.03 8.88
C LEU A 276 11.95 6.95 9.45
N SER A 277 11.77 6.34 10.61
CA SER A 277 10.49 6.23 11.29
C SER A 277 9.99 7.59 11.78
N GLU A 278 10.86 8.36 12.42
CA GLU A 278 10.56 9.70 12.95
C GLU A 278 10.36 10.73 11.85
N TYR A 279 11.23 10.71 10.84
CA TYR A 279 11.10 11.52 9.65
C TYR A 279 9.85 11.07 8.88
N CYS A 280 9.81 9.88 8.30
CA CYS A 280 8.79 9.54 7.29
C CYS A 280 7.55 8.81 7.87
N SER A 281 7.75 7.68 8.55
CA SER A 281 6.67 6.71 8.80
C SER A 281 5.65 7.15 9.84
N ARG A 282 6.10 7.64 11.00
CA ARG A 282 5.26 8.11 12.12
C ARG A 282 4.41 9.34 11.75
N PRO A 283 4.97 10.41 11.16
CA PRO A 283 4.18 11.57 10.75
C PRO A 283 3.42 11.35 9.43
N ARG A 284 3.69 10.23 8.73
CA ARG A 284 3.10 9.88 7.43
C ARG A 284 3.45 10.93 6.36
N ARG A 285 4.74 11.29 6.29
CA ARG A 285 5.26 12.19 5.24
C ARG A 285 5.11 11.51 3.89
N THR A 286 4.60 12.25 2.92
CA THR A 286 4.31 11.76 1.56
C THR A 286 5.53 11.85 0.65
N ALA A 287 5.53 11.09 -0.45
CA ALA A 287 6.60 11.15 -1.45
C ALA A 287 6.81 12.56 -2.00
N LEU A 288 5.72 13.30 -2.26
CA LEU A 288 5.79 14.70 -2.67
C LEU A 288 6.51 15.58 -1.64
N GLU A 289 6.17 15.46 -0.36
CA GLU A 289 6.81 16.25 0.70
C GLU A 289 8.30 15.92 0.84
N VAL A 290 8.67 14.64 0.70
CA VAL A 290 10.10 14.26 0.69
C VAL A 290 10.82 14.90 -0.50
N LEU A 291 10.24 14.87 -1.70
CA LEU A 291 10.83 15.54 -2.86
C LEU A 291 10.99 17.06 -2.64
N CYS A 292 10.08 17.70 -1.91
CA CYS A 292 10.21 19.10 -1.53
C CYS A 292 11.30 19.33 -0.46
N ASP A 293 11.50 18.40 0.48
CA ASP A 293 12.53 18.48 1.51
C ASP A 293 13.96 18.26 0.95
N PHE A 294 14.09 17.59 -0.20
CA PHE A 294 15.37 17.32 -0.90
C PHE A 294 15.39 17.95 -2.31
N PRO A 295 15.36 19.29 -2.41
CA PRO A 295 15.12 19.98 -3.69
C PRO A 295 16.24 19.79 -4.71
N HIS A 296 17.52 19.68 -4.31
CA HIS A 296 18.62 19.49 -5.26
C HIS A 296 18.58 18.08 -5.86
N THR A 297 18.25 17.09 -5.04
CA THR A 297 18.04 15.72 -5.49
C THR A 297 16.82 15.63 -6.38
N ALA A 298 15.68 16.21 -5.98
CA ALA A 298 14.43 16.16 -6.74
C ALA A 298 14.59 16.76 -8.15
N ALA A 299 15.23 17.92 -8.28
CA ALA A 299 15.48 18.57 -9.56
C ALA A 299 16.44 17.79 -10.47
N ALA A 300 17.24 16.87 -9.91
CA ALA A 300 18.20 16.06 -10.64
C ALA A 300 17.68 14.68 -11.04
N ILE A 301 16.48 14.28 -10.60
CA ILE A 301 15.89 12.97 -10.93
C ILE A 301 15.65 12.90 -12.45
N PRO A 302 16.28 11.95 -13.16
CA PRO A 302 15.97 11.75 -14.56
C PRO A 302 14.53 11.21 -14.70
N PRO A 303 13.73 11.73 -15.66
CA PRO A 303 12.32 11.32 -15.86
C PRO A 303 12.12 9.81 -16.01
N ASP A 304 13.13 9.13 -16.57
CA ASP A 304 13.20 7.68 -16.73
C ASP A 304 12.97 6.89 -15.42
N TYR A 305 13.38 7.44 -14.27
CA TYR A 305 13.26 6.79 -12.97
C TYR A 305 11.91 7.01 -12.27
N LEU A 306 11.01 7.82 -12.84
CA LEU A 306 9.74 8.17 -12.19
C LEU A 306 8.89 6.94 -11.81
N LEU A 307 8.81 5.95 -12.71
CA LEU A 307 8.03 4.72 -12.50
C LEU A 307 8.75 3.71 -11.58
N ASP A 308 10.06 3.88 -11.36
CA ASP A 308 10.84 3.09 -10.42
C ASP A 308 10.78 3.68 -9.00
N LEU A 309 10.71 5.01 -8.92
CA LEU A 309 10.71 5.77 -7.68
C LEU A 309 9.31 5.85 -7.05
N ILE A 310 8.29 6.26 -7.81
CA ILE A 310 6.95 6.52 -7.29
C ILE A 310 6.03 5.32 -7.61
N PRO A 311 5.41 4.69 -6.60
CA PRO A 311 4.52 3.57 -6.86
C PRO A 311 3.27 4.04 -7.60
N GLN A 312 2.61 3.09 -8.26
CA GLN A 312 1.34 3.34 -8.92
C GLN A 312 0.20 3.54 -7.91
N ILE A 313 -0.71 4.48 -8.20
CA ILE A 313 -2.00 4.64 -7.51
C ILE A 313 -2.75 3.30 -7.52
N ARG A 314 -3.11 2.84 -6.33
CA ARG A 314 -3.93 1.64 -6.15
C ARG A 314 -5.41 2.00 -6.08
N PRO A 315 -6.28 1.22 -6.75
CA PRO A 315 -7.72 1.38 -6.61
C PRO A 315 -8.17 1.15 -5.16
N ARG A 316 -9.16 1.91 -4.71
CA ARG A 316 -9.73 1.77 -3.37
C ARG A 316 -11.05 1.02 -3.42
N ALA A 317 -11.15 -0.03 -2.63
CA ALA A 317 -12.38 -0.81 -2.49
C ALA A 317 -13.33 -0.15 -1.47
N PHE A 318 -14.61 -0.08 -1.81
CA PHE A 318 -15.72 0.28 -0.93
C PHE A 318 -16.79 -0.80 -1.01
N SER A 319 -17.40 -1.13 0.13
CA SER A 319 -18.60 -1.99 0.13
C SER A 319 -19.76 -1.25 -0.52
N ILE A 320 -20.45 -1.92 -1.45
CA ILE A 320 -21.62 -1.37 -2.10
C ILE A 320 -22.75 -1.29 -1.07
N ALA A 321 -23.42 -0.14 -1.00
CA ALA A 321 -24.43 0.21 -0.01
C ALA A 321 -25.87 0.17 -0.55
N SER A 322 -26.07 -0.23 -1.81
CA SER A 322 -27.37 -0.40 -2.46
C SER A 322 -27.53 -1.80 -3.06
N SER A 323 -28.76 -2.23 -3.29
CA SER A 323 -29.08 -3.39 -4.12
C SER A 323 -29.60 -2.94 -5.49
N LEU A 324 -29.24 -3.67 -6.56
CA LEU A 324 -29.80 -3.46 -7.90
C LEU A 324 -31.32 -3.71 -7.96
N LEU A 325 -31.87 -4.53 -7.05
CA LEU A 325 -33.31 -4.75 -6.98
C LEU A 325 -34.07 -3.54 -6.43
N ALA A 326 -33.44 -2.77 -5.55
CA ALA A 326 -34.03 -1.56 -4.97
C ALA A 326 -33.69 -0.30 -5.78
N HIS A 327 -32.48 -0.24 -6.34
CA HIS A 327 -31.98 0.90 -7.10
C HIS A 327 -31.41 0.44 -8.45
N PRO A 328 -32.26 0.19 -9.46
CA PRO A 328 -31.81 -0.22 -10.78
C PRO A 328 -30.83 0.80 -11.38
N SER A 329 -29.72 0.31 -11.93
CA SER A 329 -28.67 1.14 -12.56
C SER A 329 -28.02 2.20 -11.66
N ARG A 330 -28.17 2.09 -10.33
CA ARG A 330 -27.53 2.99 -9.35
C ARG A 330 -26.66 2.21 -8.38
N LEU A 331 -25.45 2.71 -8.17
CA LEU A 331 -24.50 2.16 -7.21
C LEU A 331 -24.24 3.20 -6.13
N GLN A 332 -24.51 2.86 -4.87
CA GLN A 332 -24.27 3.74 -3.73
C GLN A 332 -23.11 3.22 -2.87
N ILE A 333 -22.33 4.15 -2.30
CA ILE A 333 -21.28 3.84 -1.32
C ILE A 333 -21.36 4.79 -0.13
N LEU A 334 -20.89 4.30 1.03
CA LEU A 334 -20.74 5.09 2.25
C LEU A 334 -19.25 5.33 2.53
N VAL A 335 -18.82 6.58 2.48
CA VAL A 335 -17.40 6.97 2.53
C VAL A 335 -17.15 7.82 3.77
N ALA A 336 -16.37 7.30 4.72
CA ALA A 336 -15.80 8.13 5.78
C ALA A 336 -14.56 8.86 5.25
N VAL A 337 -14.61 10.19 5.24
CA VAL A 337 -13.50 11.03 4.78
C VAL A 337 -12.35 10.89 5.77
N VAL A 338 -11.19 10.40 5.29
CA VAL A 338 -10.01 10.22 6.11
C VAL A 338 -9.28 11.55 6.21
N GLN A 339 -9.33 12.16 7.40
CA GLN A 339 -8.53 13.31 7.77
C GLN A 339 -8.08 13.18 9.23
N TYR A 340 -6.79 13.37 9.49
CA TYR A 340 -6.24 13.36 10.86
C TYR A 340 -5.00 14.24 10.95
N GLN A 341 -4.74 14.77 12.15
CA GLN A 341 -3.56 15.58 12.43
C GLN A 341 -2.39 14.67 12.87
N THR A 342 -1.19 14.95 12.40
CA THR A 342 0.06 14.37 12.93
C THR A 342 0.92 15.47 13.55
N ARG A 343 2.18 15.16 13.88
CA ARG A 343 3.14 16.19 14.33
C ARG A 343 3.45 17.23 13.24
N LEU A 344 3.14 16.93 11.97
CA LEU A 344 3.26 17.90 10.88
C LEU A 344 2.13 18.93 10.94
N LYS A 345 2.40 20.13 10.41
CA LYS A 345 1.42 21.23 10.35
C LYS A 345 0.23 20.86 9.47
N GLU A 346 0.49 20.32 8.27
CA GLU A 346 -0.55 19.98 7.31
C GLU A 346 -1.29 18.68 7.69
N PRO A 347 -2.63 18.69 7.78
CA PRO A 347 -3.41 17.50 8.13
C PRO A 347 -3.26 16.41 7.07
N ARG A 348 -3.17 15.16 7.51
CA ARG A 348 -3.07 14.00 6.62
C ARG A 348 -4.45 13.67 6.08
N ARG A 349 -4.54 13.51 4.76
CA ARG A 349 -5.78 13.18 4.04
C ARG A 349 -5.62 11.88 3.25
N GLY A 350 -6.65 11.04 3.24
CA GLY A 350 -6.65 9.84 2.43
C GLY A 350 -7.00 10.15 0.97
N LEU A 351 -6.08 9.86 0.04
CA LEU A 351 -6.17 10.18 -1.39
C LEU A 351 -7.58 9.99 -1.98
N CYS A 352 -8.11 8.76 -1.94
CA CYS A 352 -9.41 8.47 -2.54
C CYS A 352 -10.58 9.16 -1.83
N SER A 353 -10.59 9.15 -0.49
CA SER A 353 -11.71 9.73 0.27
C SER A 353 -11.77 11.25 0.17
N SER A 354 -10.62 11.93 0.18
CA SER A 354 -10.58 13.39 0.02
C SER A 354 -10.84 13.80 -1.43
N TRP A 355 -10.37 13.00 -2.40
CA TRP A 355 -10.70 13.22 -3.81
C TRP A 355 -12.20 13.12 -4.04
N LEU A 356 -12.85 12.01 -3.63
CA LEU A 356 -14.31 11.87 -3.71
C LEU A 356 -15.05 12.99 -2.97
N ALA A 357 -14.54 13.43 -1.82
CA ALA A 357 -15.12 14.52 -1.06
C ALA A 357 -14.95 15.91 -1.72
N SER A 358 -13.99 16.07 -2.63
CA SER A 358 -13.78 17.32 -3.35
C SER A 358 -14.66 17.46 -4.60
N LEU A 359 -15.26 16.36 -5.06
CA LEU A 359 -16.08 16.34 -6.26
C LEU A 359 -17.50 16.81 -5.96
N ASP A 360 -18.00 17.72 -6.79
CA ASP A 360 -19.35 18.28 -6.65
C ASP A 360 -20.14 18.10 -7.97
N PRO A 361 -21.11 17.17 -8.02
CA PRO A 361 -21.93 16.96 -9.21
C PRO A 361 -22.89 18.13 -9.51
N GLU A 362 -23.09 19.08 -8.58
CA GLU A 362 -23.91 20.27 -8.81
C GLU A 362 -23.16 21.33 -9.65
N GLN A 363 -21.83 21.30 -9.65
CA GLN A 363 -20.99 22.22 -10.41
C GLN A 363 -20.71 21.75 -11.85
N GLY A 364 -21.13 20.55 -12.22
CA GLY A 364 -20.96 20.00 -13.56
C GLY A 364 -20.90 18.47 -13.59
N PRO A 365 -20.89 17.86 -14.79
CA PRO A 365 -20.79 16.42 -14.93
C PRO A 365 -19.46 15.89 -14.38
N VAL A 366 -19.53 15.11 -13.30
CA VAL A 366 -18.38 14.44 -12.69
C VAL A 366 -18.37 12.97 -13.11
N GLN A 367 -17.24 12.48 -13.60
CA GLN A 367 -17.02 11.08 -13.93
C GLN A 367 -15.96 10.45 -13.03
N VAL A 368 -16.27 9.28 -12.48
CA VAL A 368 -15.40 8.51 -11.57
C VAL A 368 -15.09 7.15 -12.18
N PRO A 369 -13.82 6.80 -12.42
CA PRO A 369 -13.45 5.48 -12.93
C PRO A 369 -13.68 4.41 -11.86
N LEU A 370 -14.54 3.44 -12.14
CA LEU A 370 -14.90 2.37 -11.23
C LEU A 370 -15.23 1.04 -11.91
N TRP A 371 -15.18 -0.05 -11.16
CA TRP A 371 -15.67 -1.37 -11.54
C TRP A 371 -16.06 -2.19 -10.30
N ALA A 372 -16.94 -3.17 -10.47
CA ALA A 372 -17.36 -4.05 -9.37
C ALA A 372 -16.49 -5.32 -9.32
N ARG A 373 -16.38 -5.91 -8.13
CA ARG A 373 -15.80 -7.23 -7.91
C ARG A 373 -16.57 -7.95 -6.81
N SER A 374 -16.64 -9.27 -6.92
CA SER A 374 -17.15 -10.10 -5.84
C SER A 374 -16.46 -9.82 -4.51
N GLY A 375 -17.28 -9.61 -3.48
CA GLY A 375 -16.81 -9.35 -2.13
C GLY A 375 -16.52 -10.64 -1.35
N GLY A 376 -16.10 -10.47 -0.10
CA GLY A 376 -15.90 -11.58 0.83
C GLY A 376 -17.16 -11.95 1.64
N LEU A 377 -18.17 -11.08 1.65
CA LEU A 377 -19.45 -11.36 2.29
C LEU A 377 -20.37 -12.09 1.31
N THR A 378 -20.88 -13.24 1.74
CA THR A 378 -21.87 -14.02 1.01
C THR A 378 -23.09 -14.22 1.89
N PHE A 379 -24.27 -14.08 1.30
CA PHE A 379 -25.54 -14.24 2.00
C PHE A 379 -26.18 -15.60 1.66
N PRO A 380 -26.98 -16.18 2.58
CA PRO A 380 -27.65 -17.45 2.33
C PRO A 380 -28.58 -17.39 1.11
N GLN A 381 -28.43 -18.36 0.21
CA GLN A 381 -29.30 -18.51 -0.96
C GLN A 381 -30.66 -19.10 -0.59
N THR A 382 -30.71 -19.88 0.50
CA THR A 382 -31.93 -20.44 1.08
C THR A 382 -32.89 -19.32 1.54
N PRO A 383 -34.13 -19.26 1.01
CA PRO A 383 -35.04 -18.14 1.25
C PRO A 383 -35.31 -17.87 2.75
N ASP A 384 -35.56 -18.91 3.53
CA ASP A 384 -36.02 -18.79 4.92
C ASP A 384 -34.89 -18.71 5.95
N THR A 385 -33.62 -18.69 5.51
CA THR A 385 -32.50 -18.59 6.46
C THR A 385 -32.45 -17.18 7.05
N PRO A 386 -32.61 -17.03 8.39
CA PRO A 386 -32.46 -15.75 9.05
C PRO A 386 -31.03 -15.22 8.90
N VAL A 387 -30.88 -13.91 8.77
CA VAL A 387 -29.56 -13.28 8.66
C VAL A 387 -29.36 -12.29 9.80
N ILE A 388 -28.26 -12.49 10.53
CA ILE A 388 -27.81 -11.60 11.61
C ILE A 388 -26.63 -10.79 11.10
N MET A 389 -26.80 -9.48 11.05
CA MET A 389 -25.82 -8.52 10.53
C MET A 389 -25.33 -7.64 11.67
N VAL A 390 -24.00 -7.51 11.81
CA VAL A 390 -23.38 -6.69 12.86
C VAL A 390 -22.41 -5.72 12.18
N GLY A 391 -22.80 -4.46 12.07
CA GLY A 391 -22.08 -3.46 11.27
C GLY A 391 -22.10 -2.08 11.90
N PRO A 392 -21.16 -1.76 12.81
CA PRO A 392 -21.04 -0.42 13.35
C PRO A 392 -20.40 0.56 12.36
N GLY A 393 -20.78 1.84 12.44
CA GLY A 393 -20.24 2.91 11.60
C GLY A 393 -20.43 2.61 10.11
N THR A 394 -19.41 2.89 9.29
CA THR A 394 -19.48 2.62 7.85
C THR A 394 -19.55 1.13 7.50
N GLY A 395 -19.32 0.24 8.47
CA GLY A 395 -19.47 -1.21 8.30
C GLY A 395 -20.91 -1.66 8.02
N VAL A 396 -21.91 -0.78 8.18
CA VAL A 396 -23.31 -1.06 7.84
C VAL A 396 -23.57 -1.10 6.33
N ALA A 397 -22.70 -0.49 5.50
CA ALA A 397 -22.89 -0.35 4.06
C ALA A 397 -23.31 -1.65 3.34
N PRO A 398 -22.56 -2.77 3.42
CA PRO A 398 -22.95 -4.00 2.73
C PRO A 398 -24.24 -4.62 3.30
N PHE A 399 -24.57 -4.35 4.57
CA PHE A 399 -25.80 -4.85 5.19
C PHE A 399 -27.03 -4.08 4.74
N ARG A 400 -26.89 -2.79 4.42
CA ARG A 400 -27.96 -2.04 3.76
C ARG A 400 -28.31 -2.65 2.41
N ALA A 401 -27.31 -2.92 1.58
CA ALA A 401 -27.51 -3.61 0.30
C ALA A 401 -28.20 -4.97 0.51
N ALA A 402 -27.75 -5.75 1.50
CA ALA A 402 -28.34 -7.06 1.81
C ALA A 402 -29.79 -6.98 2.26
N VAL A 403 -30.13 -6.04 3.14
CA VAL A 403 -31.52 -5.83 3.59
C VAL A 403 -32.39 -5.42 2.40
N GLN A 404 -31.96 -4.46 1.58
CA GLN A 404 -32.71 -4.06 0.38
C GLN A 404 -32.95 -5.23 -0.57
N GLU A 405 -31.92 -6.03 -0.84
CA GLU A 405 -32.03 -7.19 -1.74
C GLU A 405 -32.97 -8.25 -1.19
N ARG A 406 -32.83 -8.59 0.11
CA ARG A 406 -33.65 -9.59 0.77
C ARG A 406 -35.11 -9.17 0.87
N VAL A 407 -35.38 -7.91 1.19
CA VAL A 407 -36.73 -7.36 1.26
C VAL A 407 -37.39 -7.30 -0.12
N ALA A 408 -36.65 -6.94 -1.17
CA ALA A 408 -37.14 -6.99 -2.55
C ALA A 408 -37.48 -8.44 -3.00
N GLN A 409 -36.83 -9.44 -2.41
CA GLN A 409 -37.12 -10.87 -2.61
C GLN A 409 -38.21 -11.41 -1.66
N GLY A 410 -38.86 -10.56 -0.85
CA GLY A 410 -39.92 -10.95 0.08
C GLY A 410 -39.45 -11.59 1.38
N ARG A 411 -38.15 -11.51 1.73
CA ARG A 411 -37.59 -12.08 2.96
C ARG A 411 -37.67 -11.09 4.12
N THR A 412 -38.20 -11.54 5.26
CA THR A 412 -38.47 -10.68 6.44
C THR A 412 -37.55 -10.94 7.64
N GLU A 413 -36.91 -12.12 7.72
CA GLU A 413 -36.04 -12.50 8.84
C GLU A 413 -34.63 -11.85 8.69
N ASN A 414 -34.59 -10.55 8.93
CA ASN A 414 -33.40 -9.70 8.88
C ASN A 414 -33.15 -9.06 10.24
N PHE A 415 -31.99 -9.31 10.83
CA PHE A 415 -31.58 -8.73 12.12
C PHE A 415 -30.36 -7.85 11.89
N LEU A 416 -30.43 -6.57 12.26
CA LEU A 416 -29.32 -5.63 12.13
C LEU A 416 -28.93 -5.07 13.50
N PHE A 417 -27.68 -5.31 13.89
CA PHE A 417 -27.03 -4.68 15.02
C PHE A 417 -26.16 -3.53 14.51
N PHE A 418 -26.65 -2.31 14.68
CA PHE A 418 -25.98 -1.09 14.26
C PHE A 418 -25.41 -0.33 15.46
N GLY A 419 -24.24 0.28 15.30
CA GLY A 419 -23.63 1.09 16.35
C GLY A 419 -22.97 2.34 15.79
N CYS A 420 -23.20 3.48 16.44
CA CYS A 420 -22.57 4.75 16.10
C CYS A 420 -22.27 5.57 17.37
N ARG A 421 -21.83 6.82 17.24
CA ARG A 421 -21.49 7.65 18.40
C ARG A 421 -22.73 8.26 19.01
N GLN A 422 -23.51 8.98 18.22
CA GLN A 422 -24.67 9.73 18.68
C GLN A 422 -25.82 9.58 17.69
N ARG A 423 -27.03 9.36 18.21
CA ARG A 423 -28.23 9.20 17.39
C ARG A 423 -28.44 10.36 16.43
N ASP A 424 -28.30 11.59 16.91
CA ASP A 424 -28.62 12.79 16.12
C ASP A 424 -27.49 13.25 15.19
N GLN A 425 -26.33 12.56 15.19
CA GLN A 425 -25.15 12.99 14.44
C GLN A 425 -24.64 11.97 13.42
N ASP A 426 -24.70 10.67 13.72
CA ASP A 426 -24.12 9.63 12.85
C ASP A 426 -24.98 8.36 12.75
N PHE A 427 -26.29 8.47 12.97
CA PHE A 427 -27.26 7.42 12.68
C PHE A 427 -27.70 7.44 11.21
N TYR A 428 -26.99 6.70 10.37
CA TYR A 428 -27.24 6.66 8.92
C TYR A 428 -28.58 5.99 8.59
N TRP A 429 -29.31 6.55 7.62
CA TRP A 429 -30.57 6.01 7.07
C TRP A 429 -31.67 5.71 8.10
N GLU A 430 -31.76 6.48 9.18
CA GLU A 430 -32.80 6.29 10.23
C GLU A 430 -34.21 6.11 9.65
N ALA A 431 -34.60 6.92 8.67
CA ALA A 431 -35.92 6.84 8.05
C ALA A 431 -36.17 5.51 7.32
N GLU A 432 -35.17 5.03 6.56
CA GLU A 432 -35.25 3.75 5.84
C GLU A 432 -35.35 2.58 6.82
N TRP A 433 -34.61 2.63 7.93
CA TRP A 433 -34.69 1.57 8.94
C TRP A 433 -36.04 1.52 9.63
N LYS A 434 -36.60 2.66 10.03
CA LYS A 434 -37.92 2.72 10.66
C LYS A 434 -39.01 2.17 9.76
N GLU A 435 -39.01 2.55 8.48
CA GLU A 435 -39.97 2.03 7.50
C GLU A 435 -39.90 0.50 7.41
N LEU A 436 -38.68 -0.06 7.39
CA LEU A 436 -38.48 -1.51 7.30
C LEU A 436 -38.87 -2.25 8.58
N GLU A 437 -38.69 -1.65 9.76
CA GLU A 437 -39.17 -2.20 11.03
C GLU A 437 -40.72 -2.18 11.09
N GLU A 438 -41.35 -1.09 10.69
CA GLU A 438 -42.82 -0.95 10.63
C GLU A 438 -43.45 -1.99 9.68
N ARG A 439 -42.76 -2.32 8.59
CA ARG A 439 -43.15 -3.38 7.65
C ARG A 439 -42.86 -4.81 8.14
N GLY A 440 -42.29 -4.98 9.34
CA GLY A 440 -41.90 -6.28 9.88
C GLY A 440 -40.78 -6.97 9.09
N CYS A 441 -40.05 -6.21 8.27
CA CYS A 441 -39.00 -6.70 7.37
C CYS A 441 -37.60 -6.61 7.99
N LEU A 442 -37.45 -5.88 9.10
CA LEU A 442 -36.18 -5.67 9.79
C LEU A 442 -36.43 -5.68 11.30
N ARG A 443 -35.50 -6.27 12.05
CA ARG A 443 -35.37 -6.07 13.51
C ARG A 443 -34.07 -5.33 13.76
N LEU A 444 -34.15 -4.06 14.17
CA LEU A 444 -32.99 -3.22 14.39
C LEU A 444 -32.63 -3.16 15.89
N VAL A 445 -31.35 -3.35 16.19
CA VAL A 445 -30.78 -3.11 17.51
C VAL A 445 -29.70 -2.05 17.36
N THR A 446 -29.88 -0.89 18.00
CA THR A 446 -28.94 0.23 17.93
C THR A 446 -28.11 0.37 19.21
N ALA A 447 -26.84 0.77 19.06
CA ALA A 447 -25.94 1.08 20.16
C ALA A 447 -25.26 2.44 19.94
N PHE A 448 -25.70 3.46 20.71
CA PHE A 448 -25.13 4.80 20.69
C PHE A 448 -24.04 4.94 21.77
N SER A 449 -22.78 4.90 21.35
CA SER A 449 -21.63 4.80 22.28
C SER A 449 -21.36 6.06 23.09
N ARG A 450 -21.93 7.22 22.72
CA ARG A 450 -21.65 8.53 23.35
C ARG A 450 -22.90 9.33 23.72
N ASP A 451 -24.11 8.77 23.59
CA ASP A 451 -25.36 9.43 24.04
C ASP A 451 -25.57 9.38 25.56
N GLN A 452 -24.69 8.66 26.27
CA GLN A 452 -24.74 8.56 27.73
C GLN A 452 -24.06 9.79 28.34
N VAL A 453 -24.79 10.62 29.07
CA VAL A 453 -24.20 11.64 29.95
C VAL A 453 -23.69 10.92 31.21
N GLY A 454 -22.37 10.78 31.36
CA GLY A 454 -21.74 10.58 32.67
C GLY A 454 -22.10 9.29 33.44
N VAL A 455 -22.16 8.12 32.81
CA VAL A 455 -22.05 6.88 33.59
C VAL A 455 -20.59 6.74 34.02
N ARG A 456 -20.28 7.14 35.27
CA ARG A 456 -19.03 6.80 35.95
C ARG A 456 -18.76 5.32 35.65
N ARG A 457 -17.62 5.02 35.03
CA ARG A 457 -17.13 3.64 34.89
C ARG A 457 -17.29 2.98 36.27
N ARG A 458 -18.16 1.97 36.39
CA ARG A 458 -18.18 1.14 37.60
C ARG A 458 -16.73 0.69 37.82
N PRO A 459 -16.13 0.92 39.00
CA PRO A 459 -14.82 0.37 39.28
C PRO A 459 -14.91 -1.14 39.04
N ARG A 460 -13.92 -1.71 38.36
CA ARG A 460 -13.76 -3.16 38.33
C ARG A 460 -13.74 -3.61 39.80
N PRO A 461 -14.53 -4.62 40.20
CA PRO A 461 -14.41 -5.17 41.54
C PRO A 461 -12.98 -5.71 41.70
N GLY A 462 -12.16 -5.07 42.54
CA GLY A 462 -10.80 -5.51 42.85
C GLY A 462 -9.67 -4.49 42.73
N ALA A 463 -9.91 -3.23 42.37
CA ALA A 463 -8.85 -2.20 42.40
C ALA A 463 -8.87 -1.42 43.73
N GLY A 464 -7.87 -1.66 44.59
CA GLY A 464 -7.66 -0.93 45.84
C GLY A 464 -7.32 0.56 45.61
N PRO A 465 -7.40 1.40 46.66
CA PRO A 465 -7.29 2.84 46.53
C PRO A 465 -5.82 3.26 46.40
N GLY A 466 -5.44 3.84 45.26
CA GLY A 466 -4.09 4.37 45.08
C GLY A 466 -3.94 5.20 43.80
N ALA A 467 -3.83 6.51 43.98
CA ALA A 467 -3.30 7.51 43.05
C ALA A 467 -4.09 7.80 41.76
N ASP A 468 -5.09 8.67 41.88
CA ASP A 468 -5.51 9.56 40.78
C ASP A 468 -5.47 11.01 41.29
N SER A 469 -4.46 11.77 40.86
CA SER A 469 -4.42 13.23 40.98
C SER A 469 -3.67 13.78 39.77
N PRO A 470 -4.30 14.59 38.91
CA PRO A 470 -3.65 15.15 37.73
C PRO A 470 -2.71 16.28 38.14
N ARG A 471 -1.42 16.17 37.80
CA ARG A 471 -0.47 17.29 37.90
C ARG A 471 -0.60 18.19 36.66
N PRO A 472 -0.66 19.53 36.80
CA PRO A 472 -0.69 20.45 35.68
C PRO A 472 0.73 20.67 35.11
N HIS A 473 0.81 20.87 33.79
CA HIS A 473 1.99 21.33 33.06
C HIS A 473 2.38 22.75 33.47
N PRO A 474 3.68 23.11 33.51
CA PRO A 474 4.10 24.50 33.39
C PRO A 474 4.52 24.83 31.96
N ALA A 475 4.00 25.96 31.48
CA ALA A 475 4.52 26.72 30.36
C ALA A 475 5.74 27.54 30.78
N GLY A 476 6.64 27.87 29.84
CA GLY A 476 7.50 29.05 29.98
C GLY A 476 8.90 28.98 29.37
N ALA A 477 9.13 29.91 28.44
CA ALA A 477 10.35 30.71 28.23
C ALA A 477 11.51 30.17 27.35
N GLU A 478 11.52 30.69 26.12
CA GLU A 478 12.58 31.50 25.49
C GLU A 478 14.04 31.39 25.97
N GLY A 479 14.95 31.25 25.01
CA GLY A 479 16.39 31.38 25.22
C GLY A 479 17.20 31.29 23.93
N VAL A 480 17.12 32.33 23.11
CA VAL A 480 18.02 32.63 21.98
C VAL A 480 19.48 32.67 22.47
N ARG A 481 20.42 32.01 21.77
CA ARG A 481 21.80 32.51 21.63
C ARG A 481 22.53 31.90 20.43
N ALA A 482 23.25 32.79 19.77
CA ALA A 482 23.87 32.66 18.46
C ALA A 482 25.21 31.92 18.45
N ALA A 483 25.64 31.59 17.23
CA ALA A 483 26.95 31.06 16.83
C ALA A 483 28.14 31.91 17.29
N PRO A 484 29.37 31.40 17.12
CA PRO A 484 30.11 31.82 15.94
C PRO A 484 30.95 30.71 15.26
N ALA A 485 31.04 30.77 13.93
CA ALA A 485 32.25 30.40 13.19
C ALA A 485 33.16 31.66 13.12
N PRO A 486 34.49 31.56 12.88
CA PRO A 486 34.97 31.45 11.50
C PRO A 486 36.32 30.73 11.34
N GLY A 487 36.72 30.43 10.09
CA GLY A 487 38.13 30.17 9.78
C GLY A 487 38.39 29.46 8.46
N ALA A 488 38.62 30.24 7.41
CA ALA A 488 38.91 29.81 6.04
C ALA A 488 40.40 29.49 5.78
N ARG A 489 40.65 28.70 4.71
CA ARG A 489 41.77 28.71 3.72
C ARG A 489 42.15 27.27 3.34
N ALA A 490 42.75 26.92 2.19
CA ALA A 490 42.70 27.34 0.78
C ALA A 490 43.77 26.48 0.06
N ALA A 491 43.53 26.16 -1.22
CA ALA A 491 44.50 25.80 -2.27
C ALA A 491 45.14 24.38 -2.32
N GLY A 492 45.20 23.82 -3.54
CA GLY A 492 46.19 22.81 -3.93
C GLY A 492 45.79 21.88 -5.08
N VAL A 493 46.26 22.18 -6.29
CA VAL A 493 46.08 21.48 -7.59
C VAL A 493 46.87 20.16 -7.67
N GLY A 494 46.40 19.17 -8.45
CA GLY A 494 47.26 18.07 -8.94
C GLY A 494 46.53 16.99 -9.72
N ALA A 495 46.87 16.84 -11.01
CA ALA A 495 46.29 15.91 -11.98
C ALA A 495 46.88 14.48 -11.93
N THR A 496 46.31 13.63 -12.79
CA THR A 496 46.77 12.32 -13.32
C THR A 496 46.35 11.04 -12.58
N GLY A 497 45.63 10.16 -13.30
CA GLY A 497 45.42 8.76 -12.92
C GLY A 497 46.59 7.86 -13.36
N PRO A 498 46.43 6.53 -13.43
CA PRO A 498 45.36 5.66 -12.93
C PRO A 498 45.86 4.78 -11.76
N PRO A 499 45.03 3.88 -11.20
CA PRO A 499 45.62 2.60 -10.84
C PRO A 499 44.76 1.39 -11.18
N GLY A 500 45.47 0.32 -11.57
CA GLY A 500 44.95 -1.02 -11.47
C GLY A 500 45.00 -1.54 -10.04
N ARG A 501 44.04 -2.43 -9.77
CA ARG A 501 44.07 -3.60 -8.87
C ARG A 501 44.00 -3.38 -7.34
N LEU A 502 43.25 -4.36 -6.76
CA LEU A 502 43.05 -4.73 -5.35
C LEU A 502 42.14 -3.77 -4.55
N LEU A 503 41.35 -4.16 -3.53
CA LEU A 503 41.40 -5.30 -2.61
C LEU A 503 40.03 -5.52 -1.91
N LEU A 504 39.95 -6.62 -1.15
CA LEU A 504 38.97 -7.07 -0.14
C LEU A 504 38.65 -6.03 0.95
N PRO A 505 37.56 -6.19 1.74
CA PRO A 505 37.33 -5.38 2.92
C PRO A 505 38.03 -5.96 4.16
N GLY A 506 38.80 -5.09 4.82
CA GLY A 506 39.05 -5.17 6.25
C GLY A 506 38.23 -4.10 6.96
N ARG A 507 37.44 -4.49 7.96
CA ARG A 507 37.43 -3.87 9.29
C ARG A 507 36.63 -4.73 10.25
N GLN A 508 37.36 -5.16 11.28
CA GLN A 508 36.92 -5.96 12.40
C GLN A 508 36.08 -5.10 13.36
N CYS A 509 34.94 -5.62 13.80
CA CYS A 509 34.41 -5.34 15.13
C CYS A 509 34.51 -6.64 15.93
N GLN A 510 35.49 -6.70 16.83
CA GLN A 510 35.59 -7.76 17.84
C GLN A 510 34.51 -7.53 18.90
N VAL A 511 33.61 -8.49 19.06
CA VAL A 511 32.86 -8.70 20.30
C VAL A 511 33.18 -10.10 20.79
N HIS A 512 33.94 -10.17 21.89
CA HIS A 512 34.20 -11.41 22.60
C HIS A 512 32.92 -11.91 23.29
N ALA A 513 32.53 -13.16 23.02
CA ALA A 513 31.63 -13.91 23.87
C ALA A 513 32.20 -15.31 24.12
N GLY A 514 32.31 -15.66 25.41
CA GLY A 514 33.03 -16.80 25.92
C GLY A 514 32.41 -18.16 25.60
N ARG A 515 33.29 -19.15 25.63
CA ARG A 515 32.99 -20.59 25.58
C ARG A 515 32.02 -20.99 26.70
N CYS A 516 30.98 -21.73 26.34
CA CYS A 516 30.33 -22.67 27.25
C CYS A 516 30.50 -24.10 26.73
N VAL A 517 30.98 -24.95 27.63
CA VAL A 517 31.46 -26.32 27.45
C VAL A 517 30.28 -27.28 27.26
N ARG A 518 30.39 -28.23 26.32
CA ARG A 518 29.52 -29.41 26.22
C ARG A 518 29.91 -30.44 27.29
N GLY A 519 28.89 -31.01 27.93
CA GLY A 519 28.95 -32.27 28.71
C GLY A 519 27.67 -33.08 28.47
N PRO A 520 27.69 -34.41 28.66
CA PRO A 520 27.15 -35.34 27.65
C PRO A 520 25.87 -36.10 28.04
N ASP A 521 25.42 -36.88 27.05
CA ASP A 521 24.38 -37.91 26.99
C ASP A 521 23.92 -38.59 28.29
N VAL A 522 22.60 -38.79 28.38
CA VAL A 522 22.00 -39.92 29.11
C VAL A 522 20.94 -40.57 28.22
N HIS A 523 21.29 -41.76 27.74
CA HIS A 523 20.39 -42.78 27.19
C HIS A 523 19.42 -43.31 28.26
N LEU A 524 18.18 -43.63 27.88
CA LEU A 524 17.46 -44.82 28.36
C LEU A 524 16.31 -45.21 27.38
N PRO A 525 16.00 -46.51 27.20
CA PRO A 525 15.21 -47.03 26.07
C PRO A 525 13.86 -47.68 26.43
N GLY A 526 13.05 -47.97 25.38
CA GLY A 526 11.98 -48.99 25.37
C GLY A 526 10.55 -48.39 25.30
N ARG A 527 9.55 -48.94 24.59
CA ARG A 527 9.34 -50.19 23.83
C ARG A 527 8.05 -50.01 22.98
N ARG A 528 8.02 -50.61 21.76
CA ARG A 528 6.92 -51.37 21.06
C ARG A 528 5.49 -50.75 20.95
N ARG A 529 4.71 -50.78 19.86
CA ARG A 529 4.39 -51.77 18.78
C ARG A 529 3.51 -51.03 17.72
N ALA A 530 3.74 -51.18 16.40
CA ALA A 530 2.97 -52.00 15.41
C ALA A 530 1.53 -51.48 15.12
N LEU A 531 1.01 -51.28 13.90
CA LEU A 531 0.94 -52.15 12.71
C LEU A 531 0.53 -51.35 11.44
N ARG A 532 0.98 -51.87 10.29
CA ARG A 532 0.53 -51.66 8.89
C ARG A 532 -0.79 -52.43 8.60
N PRO A 533 -1.47 -52.29 7.45
CA PRO A 533 -0.94 -52.49 6.08
C PRO A 533 -0.36 -51.24 5.41
#